data_AF-A0A938KKF3-F1
#
_entry.id   AF-A0A938KKF3-F1
#
_cell.length_a   1.000
_cell.length_b   1.000
_cell.length_c   1.000
_cell.angle_alpha   90.00
_cell.angle_beta   90.00
_cell.angle_gamma   90.00
#
_symmetry.space_group_name_H-M   'P 1'
#
loop_
_entity.id
_entity.type
_entity.pdbx_description
1 polymer ?
#
loop_
_entity_poly.entity_id
_entity_poly.type
_entity_poly.pdbx_seq_one_letter_code
_entity_poly.pdbx_strand_id
1 'polypeptide(L)'
;MLSKNNRGRAWWKVLLALGVLAGGAVAILHNLRSTARVKAVNRDMAVDAVTGSVVVHADGGFRDLKSEAAGKVVIANIKPGSHFTKGDVLVQLDTTELDRQVAETKRKYESDKARARIQLENNPERKIAEDRLATARRMFEMGNIPEEDVKGAQRALDEIERKMKLTEFDDQKAESDTKVAMENFELVREKMRVVAPFDGTIHNDGALTWVGALINSGQEVAKVFSRKRVVVAKISEESFGRVRVGQVARIRLLTYGTQGFDATVSELLPTADDAQ
;
A
#
# COMPACT_ATOMS: atom_id res chain seq x y z
N MET A 1 -17.38 -52.57 -115.49
CA MET A 1 -17.50 -51.14 -115.08
C MET A 1 -18.99 -50.81 -115.20
N LEU A 2 -19.76 -50.40 -114.19
CA LEU A 2 -19.59 -49.27 -113.26
C LEU A 2 -20.36 -49.49 -111.93
N SER A 3 -19.97 -48.67 -110.95
CA SER A 3 -20.14 -48.75 -109.50
C SER A 3 -21.54 -48.44 -108.93
N LYS A 4 -21.90 -49.15 -107.86
CA LYS A 4 -23.13 -49.06 -107.06
C LYS A 4 -22.99 -47.97 -105.98
N ASN A 5 -23.60 -46.79 -106.19
CA ASN A 5 -23.47 -45.65 -105.27
C ASN A 5 -24.58 -45.64 -104.18
N ASN A 6 -24.19 -45.93 -102.94
CA ASN A 6 -25.06 -46.15 -101.79
C ASN A 6 -25.28 -44.84 -100.99
N ARG A 7 -26.16 -43.94 -101.46
CA ARG A 7 -26.38 -42.59 -100.90
C ARG A 7 -27.17 -42.54 -99.57
N GLY A 8 -27.96 -43.57 -99.23
CA GLY A 8 -28.73 -43.61 -97.96
C GLY A 8 -27.88 -43.84 -96.71
N ARG A 9 -26.74 -44.51 -96.85
CA ARG A 9 -25.84 -44.84 -95.73
C ARG A 9 -24.97 -43.65 -95.29
N ALA A 10 -24.81 -42.64 -96.14
CA ALA A 10 -24.10 -41.41 -95.84
C ALA A 10 -24.98 -40.44 -95.00
N TRP A 11 -26.27 -40.35 -95.33
CA TRP A 11 -27.22 -39.48 -94.61
C TRP A 11 -27.45 -39.92 -93.15
N TRP A 12 -27.53 -41.24 -92.91
CA TRP A 12 -27.63 -41.78 -91.55
C TRP A 12 -26.38 -41.49 -90.71
N LYS A 13 -25.18 -41.51 -91.32
CA LYS A 13 -23.93 -41.15 -90.64
C LYS A 13 -23.88 -39.67 -90.25
N VAL A 14 -24.43 -38.78 -91.08
CA VAL A 14 -24.50 -37.34 -90.78
C VAL A 14 -25.49 -37.08 -89.64
N LEU A 15 -26.68 -37.69 -89.65
CA LEU A 15 -27.64 -37.58 -88.55
C LEU A 15 -27.10 -38.11 -87.22
N LEU A 16 -26.37 -39.23 -87.27
CA LEU A 16 -25.75 -39.83 -86.08
C LEU A 16 -24.63 -38.92 -85.54
N ALA A 17 -23.80 -38.33 -86.42
CA ALA A 17 -22.78 -37.37 -86.03
C ALA A 17 -23.38 -36.09 -85.41
N LEU A 18 -24.51 -35.60 -85.96
CA LEU A 18 -25.20 -34.41 -85.46
C LEU A 18 -25.87 -34.66 -84.10
N GLY A 19 -26.41 -35.86 -83.89
CA GLY A 19 -26.93 -36.30 -82.59
C GLY A 19 -25.84 -36.41 -81.52
N VAL A 20 -24.65 -36.92 -81.89
CA VAL A 20 -23.49 -36.97 -80.99
C VAL A 20 -22.99 -35.56 -80.65
N LEU A 21 -22.95 -34.64 -81.63
CA LEU A 21 -22.59 -33.24 -81.38
C LEU A 21 -23.61 -32.52 -80.49
N ALA A 22 -24.91 -32.73 -80.71
CA ALA A 22 -25.96 -32.17 -79.87
C ALA A 22 -25.92 -32.74 -78.44
N GLY A 23 -25.73 -34.06 -78.30
CA GLY A 23 -25.55 -34.71 -76.99
C GLY A 23 -24.30 -34.21 -76.26
N GLY A 24 -23.19 -34.03 -76.98
CA GLY A 24 -21.96 -33.44 -76.45
C GLY A 24 -22.16 -31.99 -75.99
N ALA A 25 -22.85 -31.16 -76.78
CA ALA A 25 -23.15 -29.78 -76.42
C ALA A 25 -24.04 -29.68 -75.16
N VAL A 26 -25.03 -30.55 -75.02
CA VAL A 26 -25.90 -30.59 -73.83
C VAL A 26 -25.13 -31.07 -72.59
N ALA A 27 -24.27 -32.07 -72.73
CA ALA A 27 -23.43 -32.55 -71.63
C ALA A 27 -22.44 -31.47 -71.17
N ILE A 28 -21.84 -30.73 -72.12
CA ILE A 28 -20.98 -29.59 -71.85
C ILE A 28 -21.78 -28.49 -71.13
N LEU A 29 -22.95 -28.09 -71.65
CA LEU A 29 -23.81 -27.09 -71.00
C LEU A 29 -24.31 -27.51 -69.61
N HIS A 30 -24.50 -28.81 -69.38
CA HIS A 30 -24.90 -29.32 -68.06
C HIS A 30 -23.71 -29.30 -67.08
N ASN A 31 -22.51 -29.64 -67.54
CA ASN A 31 -21.30 -29.67 -66.73
C ASN A 31 -20.68 -28.27 -66.50
N LEU A 32 -21.04 -27.27 -67.32
CA LEU A 32 -20.69 -25.85 -67.10
C LEU A 32 -21.66 -25.11 -66.16
N ARG A 33 -22.66 -25.77 -65.57
CA ARG A 33 -23.51 -25.12 -64.56
C ARG A 33 -22.67 -24.84 -63.33
N SER A 34 -22.46 -23.56 -63.02
CA SER A 34 -21.67 -23.17 -61.84
C SER A 34 -22.36 -23.69 -60.58
N THR A 35 -21.72 -24.63 -59.89
CA THR A 35 -22.18 -25.10 -58.59
C THR A 35 -21.56 -24.21 -57.53
N ALA A 36 -22.37 -23.37 -56.88
CA ALA A 36 -21.94 -22.61 -55.72
C ALA A 36 -21.97 -23.50 -54.47
N ARG A 37 -20.89 -23.50 -53.70
CA ARG A 37 -20.90 -24.09 -52.35
C ARG A 37 -21.70 -23.17 -51.43
N VAL A 38 -22.92 -23.59 -51.08
CA VAL A 38 -23.76 -22.89 -50.10
C VAL A 38 -23.70 -23.62 -48.75
N LYS A 39 -23.59 -22.84 -47.66
CA LYS A 39 -23.72 -23.33 -46.28
C LYS A 39 -24.94 -22.66 -45.68
N ALA A 40 -25.81 -23.44 -45.03
CA ALA A 40 -26.97 -22.88 -44.33
C ALA A 40 -26.50 -21.87 -43.26
N VAL A 41 -27.13 -20.69 -43.25
CA VAL A 41 -26.80 -19.64 -42.29
C VAL A 41 -27.56 -19.90 -41.00
N ASN A 42 -26.83 -20.08 -39.90
CA ASN A 42 -27.40 -20.14 -38.56
C ASN A 42 -27.24 -18.76 -37.89
N ARG A 43 -28.27 -18.33 -37.17
CA ARG A 43 -28.18 -17.15 -36.29
C ARG A 43 -27.69 -17.61 -34.94
N ASP A 44 -26.47 -17.24 -34.60
CA ASP A 44 -25.87 -17.46 -33.29
C ASP A 44 -25.27 -16.14 -32.79
N MET A 45 -24.86 -16.08 -31.52
CA MET A 45 -24.24 -14.91 -30.92
C MET A 45 -22.87 -14.66 -31.58
N ALA A 46 -22.77 -13.63 -32.41
CA ALA A 46 -21.50 -13.18 -32.95
C ALA A 46 -20.72 -12.43 -31.86
N VAL A 47 -19.55 -12.95 -31.51
CA VAL A 47 -18.65 -12.31 -30.54
C VAL A 47 -17.53 -11.60 -31.31
N ASP A 48 -17.53 -10.27 -31.29
CA ASP A 48 -16.40 -9.46 -31.75
C ASP A 48 -15.44 -9.26 -30.56
N ALA A 49 -14.37 -10.04 -30.54
CA ALA A 49 -13.40 -10.05 -29.46
C ALA A 49 -12.19 -9.17 -29.78
N VAL A 50 -11.87 -8.25 -28.88
CA VAL A 50 -10.59 -7.53 -28.92
C VAL A 50 -9.51 -8.43 -28.33
N THR A 51 -8.47 -8.70 -29.11
CA THR A 51 -7.31 -9.49 -28.67
C THR A 51 -6.18 -8.58 -28.21
N GLY A 52 -5.51 -8.99 -27.14
CA GLY A 52 -4.35 -8.28 -26.59
C GLY A 52 -3.42 -9.24 -25.87
N SER A 53 -2.19 -8.81 -25.62
CA SER A 53 -1.26 -9.53 -24.75
C SER A 53 -1.52 -9.16 -23.30
N VAL A 54 -1.25 -10.07 -22.38
CA VAL A 54 -1.52 -9.86 -20.96
C VAL A 54 -0.25 -10.08 -20.16
N VAL A 55 0.05 -9.13 -19.27
CA VAL A 55 1.18 -9.21 -18.36
C VAL A 55 0.68 -9.14 -16.93
N VAL A 56 1.24 -9.98 -16.07
CA VAL A 56 0.91 -10.02 -14.64
C VAL A 56 1.95 -9.22 -13.87
N HIS A 57 1.53 -8.13 -13.25
CA HIS A 57 2.37 -7.28 -12.42
C HIS A 57 2.06 -7.47 -10.93
N ALA A 58 3.02 -7.14 -10.07
CA ALA A 58 2.72 -6.94 -8.67
C ALA A 58 1.94 -5.63 -8.50
N ASP A 59 0.95 -5.63 -7.63
CA ASP A 59 0.15 -4.44 -7.32
C ASP A 59 1.04 -3.31 -6.79
N GLY A 60 1.03 -2.16 -7.49
CA GLY A 60 1.89 -1.00 -7.20
C GLY A 60 3.37 -1.16 -7.57
N GLY A 61 3.75 -2.20 -8.32
CA GLY A 61 5.12 -2.42 -8.79
C GLY A 61 6.13 -2.69 -7.68
N PHE A 62 7.40 -2.39 -7.98
CA PHE A 62 8.48 -2.39 -6.98
C PHE A 62 8.50 -1.07 -6.23
N ARG A 63 8.63 -1.15 -4.90
CA ARG A 63 8.75 0.01 -4.01
C ARG A 63 10.03 -0.08 -3.22
N ASP A 64 10.72 1.05 -3.11
CA ASP A 64 11.95 1.16 -2.35
C ASP A 64 11.62 1.64 -0.93
N LEU A 65 11.93 0.81 0.06
CA LEU A 65 11.85 1.16 1.47
C LEU A 65 13.11 1.93 1.85
N LYS A 66 12.90 3.11 2.42
CA LYS A 66 13.95 4.03 2.86
C LYS A 66 13.95 4.13 4.37
N SER A 67 15.13 4.35 4.95
CA SER A 67 15.25 4.66 6.37
C SER A 67 14.95 6.13 6.62
N GLU A 68 14.14 6.45 7.62
CA GLU A 68 13.90 7.84 8.02
C GLU A 68 15.02 8.37 8.92
N ALA A 69 15.63 7.51 9.74
CA ALA A 69 16.73 7.86 10.62
C ALA A 69 18.09 7.37 10.08
N ALA A 70 19.16 8.05 10.50
CA ALA A 70 20.53 7.59 10.29
C ALA A 70 20.98 6.77 11.50
N GLY A 71 21.82 5.75 11.28
CA GLY A 71 22.33 4.92 12.36
C GLY A 71 22.91 3.59 11.90
N LYS A 72 23.45 2.84 12.85
CA LYS A 72 23.97 1.49 12.61
C LYS A 72 22.83 0.48 12.69
N VAL A 73 22.75 -0.43 11.73
CA VAL A 73 21.76 -1.50 11.71
C VAL A 73 22.12 -2.57 12.73
N VAL A 74 21.21 -2.87 13.66
CA VAL A 74 21.37 -3.95 14.65
C VAL A 74 20.62 -5.20 14.21
N ILE A 75 19.42 -5.03 13.65
CA ILE A 75 18.60 -6.14 13.15
C ILE A 75 18.27 -5.88 11.70
N ALA A 76 18.48 -6.89 10.85
CA ALA A 76 18.11 -6.89 9.45
C ALA A 76 17.40 -8.20 9.11
N ASN A 77 16.07 -8.18 9.15
CA ASN A 77 15.20 -9.28 8.74
C ASN A 77 14.86 -9.21 7.24
N ILE A 78 15.85 -8.83 6.44
CA ILE A 78 15.69 -8.67 4.99
C ILE A 78 16.51 -9.73 4.25
N LYS A 79 15.85 -10.81 3.84
CA LYS A 79 16.46 -11.84 3.01
C LYS A 79 15.90 -11.77 1.59
N PRO A 80 16.73 -11.93 0.54
CA PRO A 80 16.26 -12.13 -0.82
C PRO A 80 15.11 -13.15 -0.89
N GLY A 81 13.97 -12.75 -1.44
CA GLY A 81 12.81 -13.62 -1.61
C GLY A 81 12.01 -13.92 -0.34
N SER A 82 12.36 -13.40 0.84
CA SER A 82 11.57 -13.65 2.04
C SER A 82 10.26 -12.85 2.05
N HIS A 83 9.21 -13.47 2.57
CA HIS A 83 7.91 -12.86 2.74
C HIS A 83 7.85 -12.04 4.04
N PHE A 84 7.00 -11.02 4.03
CA PHE A 84 6.69 -10.22 5.21
C PHE A 84 5.22 -9.81 5.20
N THR A 85 4.72 -9.51 6.38
CA THR A 85 3.36 -9.00 6.61
C THR A 85 3.41 -7.52 6.99
N LYS A 86 2.28 -6.83 6.80
CA LYS A 86 2.14 -5.43 7.17
C LYS A 86 2.43 -5.24 8.67
N GLY A 87 3.33 -4.32 8.98
CA GLY A 87 3.77 -4.01 10.34
C GLY A 87 5.01 -4.77 10.81
N ASP A 88 5.49 -5.75 10.04
CA ASP A 88 6.73 -6.46 10.37
C ASP A 88 7.93 -5.52 10.33
N VAL A 89 8.84 -5.69 11.28
CA VAL A 89 10.05 -4.87 11.41
C VAL A 89 11.15 -5.52 10.59
N LEU A 90 11.48 -4.87 9.48
CA LEU A 90 12.45 -5.36 8.50
C LEU A 90 13.86 -4.95 8.88
N VAL A 91 14.04 -3.70 9.32
CA VAL A 91 15.32 -3.16 9.74
C VAL A 91 15.14 -2.38 11.04
N GLN A 92 16.05 -2.58 11.99
CA GLN A 92 16.11 -1.79 13.21
C GLN A 92 17.52 -1.24 13.42
N LEU A 93 17.58 0.06 13.65
CA LEU A 93 18.80 0.78 13.99
C LEU A 93 19.11 0.67 15.48
N ASP A 94 20.35 1.00 15.81
CA ASP A 94 20.83 1.04 17.19
C ASP A 94 20.09 2.11 18.00
N THR A 95 19.35 1.66 19.02
CA THR A 95 18.60 2.53 19.93
C THR A 95 19.33 2.76 21.26
N THR A 96 20.55 2.26 21.44
CA THR A 96 21.24 2.27 22.75
C THR A 96 21.34 3.67 23.36
N GLU A 97 21.72 4.67 22.55
CA GLU A 97 21.85 6.05 23.01
C GLU A 97 20.48 6.69 23.31
N LEU A 98 19.47 6.38 22.49
CA LEU A 98 18.10 6.83 22.71
C LEU A 98 17.52 6.25 24.02
N ASP A 99 17.72 4.95 24.24
CA ASP A 99 17.28 4.25 25.44
C ASP A 99 17.99 4.81 26.70
N ARG A 100 19.28 5.15 26.58
CA ARG A 100 20.05 5.83 27.63
C ARG A 100 19.46 7.21 27.94
N GLN A 101 19.12 7.98 26.93
CA GLN A 101 18.53 9.31 27.08
C GLN A 101 17.15 9.26 27.71
N VAL A 102 16.30 8.32 27.30
CA VAL A 102 14.99 8.05 27.91
C VAL A 102 15.14 7.72 29.39
N ALA A 103 16.09 6.83 29.73
CA ALA A 103 16.34 6.46 31.12
C ALA A 103 16.88 7.62 31.97
N GLU A 104 17.69 8.51 31.37
CA GLU A 104 18.18 9.73 32.04
C GLU A 104 17.05 10.73 32.31
N THR A 105 16.24 11.05 31.29
CA THR A 105 15.09 11.96 31.43
C THR A 105 14.08 11.43 32.45
N LYS A 106 13.77 10.13 32.40
CA LYS A 106 12.86 9.50 33.38
C LYS A 106 13.41 9.59 34.80
N ARG A 107 14.71 9.28 35.02
CA ARG A 107 15.32 9.39 36.34
C ARG A 107 15.30 10.83 36.87
N LYS A 108 15.56 11.81 36.01
CA LYS A 108 15.49 13.22 36.37
C LYS A 108 14.07 13.60 36.81
N TYR A 109 13.04 13.24 36.03
CA TYR A 109 11.66 13.51 36.39
C TYR A 109 11.26 12.87 37.73
N GLU A 110 11.60 11.60 37.96
CA GLU A 110 11.29 10.93 39.24
C GLU A 110 11.99 11.60 40.43
N SER A 111 13.25 12.04 40.26
CA SER A 111 13.98 12.79 41.27
C SER A 111 13.33 14.14 41.58
N ASP A 112 12.96 14.88 40.53
CA ASP A 112 12.33 16.21 40.65
C ASP A 112 10.95 16.09 41.29
N LYS A 113 10.14 15.11 40.88
CA LYS A 113 8.84 14.78 41.47
C LYS A 113 8.94 14.39 42.94
N ALA A 114 9.92 13.55 43.30
CA ALA A 114 10.16 13.17 44.69
C ALA A 114 10.52 14.39 45.56
N ARG A 115 11.33 15.31 45.01
CA ARG A 115 11.70 16.57 45.68
C ARG A 115 10.49 17.50 45.84
N ALA A 116 9.69 17.67 44.79
CA ALA A 116 8.46 18.46 44.83
C ALA A 116 7.48 17.92 45.88
N ARG A 117 7.29 16.59 45.93
CA ARG A 117 6.44 15.94 46.94
C ARG A 117 6.90 16.22 48.37
N ILE A 118 8.21 16.13 48.65
CA ILE A 118 8.75 16.44 49.99
C ILE A 118 8.45 17.91 50.35
N GLN A 119 8.60 18.83 49.40
CA GLN A 119 8.35 20.26 49.61
C GLN A 119 6.86 20.59 49.81
N LEU A 120 5.96 19.83 49.18
CA LEU A 120 4.51 20.03 49.26
C LEU A 120 3.89 19.37 50.49
N GLU A 121 4.25 18.13 50.80
CA GLU A 121 3.63 17.36 51.90
C GLU A 121 4.22 17.70 53.27
N ASN A 122 5.56 17.80 53.36
CA ASN A 122 6.27 17.94 54.63
C ASN A 122 6.90 19.33 54.76
N ASN A 123 6.14 20.40 54.51
CA ASN A 123 6.64 21.75 54.67
C ASN A 123 6.56 22.21 56.15
N PRO A 124 7.68 22.23 56.90
CA PRO A 124 7.66 22.68 58.30
C PRO A 124 7.26 24.16 58.43
N GLU A 125 7.53 24.99 57.43
CA GLU A 125 7.20 26.42 57.45
C GLU A 125 5.67 26.61 57.49
N ARG A 126 4.92 25.82 56.71
CA ARG A 126 3.46 25.86 56.70
C ARG A 126 2.91 25.51 58.08
N LYS A 127 3.38 24.41 58.68
CA LYS A 127 2.91 23.97 60.01
C LYS A 127 3.20 25.01 61.09
N ILE A 128 4.39 25.61 61.07
CA ILE A 128 4.77 26.69 61.98
C ILE A 128 3.86 27.92 61.80
N ALA A 129 3.53 28.28 60.55
CA ALA A 129 2.64 29.40 60.26
C ALA A 129 1.19 29.13 60.69
N GLU A 130 0.69 27.90 60.49
CA GLU A 130 -0.62 27.44 60.97
C GLU A 130 -0.71 27.52 62.51
N ASP A 131 0.29 27.00 63.22
CA ASP A 131 0.35 27.05 64.69
C ASP A 131 0.41 28.49 65.22
N ARG A 132 1.15 29.39 64.53
CA ARG A 132 1.21 30.82 64.86
C ARG A 132 -0.13 31.51 64.65
N LEU A 133 -0.80 31.26 63.53
CA LEU A 133 -2.13 31.79 63.24
C LEU A 133 -3.16 31.30 64.27
N ALA A 134 -3.14 30.01 64.61
CA ALA A 134 -4.02 29.43 65.63
C ALA A 134 -3.78 30.04 67.01
N THR A 135 -2.53 30.32 67.36
CA THR A 135 -2.18 30.98 68.62
C THR A 135 -2.60 32.45 68.64
N ALA A 136 -2.37 33.19 67.55
CA ALA A 136 -2.81 34.58 67.42
C ALA A 136 -4.33 34.71 67.52
N ARG A 137 -5.10 33.83 66.84
CA ARG A 137 -6.57 33.81 66.94
C ARG A 137 -7.05 33.61 68.38
N ARG A 138 -6.48 32.65 69.11
CA ARG A 138 -6.82 32.42 70.53
C ARG A 138 -6.52 33.64 71.40
N MET A 139 -5.37 34.30 71.20
CA MET A 139 -5.01 35.50 71.98
C MET A 139 -5.91 36.70 71.67
N PHE A 140 -6.37 36.83 70.42
CA PHE A 140 -7.33 37.85 70.02
C PHE A 140 -8.70 37.64 70.67
N GLU A 141 -9.19 36.39 70.69
CA GLU A 141 -10.43 36.01 71.39
C GLU A 141 -10.38 36.31 72.90
N MET A 142 -9.19 36.21 73.50
CA MET A 142 -8.95 36.58 74.89
C MET A 142 -8.78 38.10 75.12
N GLY A 143 -8.78 38.92 74.06
CA GLY A 143 -8.60 40.37 74.12
C GLY A 143 -7.15 40.84 74.32
N ASN A 144 -6.17 39.94 74.16
CA ASN A 144 -4.77 40.20 74.49
C ASN A 144 -3.94 40.78 73.33
N ILE A 145 -4.44 40.72 72.09
CA ILE A 145 -3.77 41.29 70.91
C ILE A 145 -4.77 42.01 69.98
N PRO A 146 -4.33 42.99 69.17
CA PRO A 146 -5.14 43.62 68.12
C PRO A 146 -5.47 42.70 66.94
N GLU A 147 -6.53 43.01 66.18
CA GLU A 147 -6.93 42.27 64.97
C GLU A 147 -5.85 42.32 63.86
N GLU A 148 -5.07 43.40 63.80
CA GLU A 148 -3.98 43.58 62.81
C GLU A 148 -2.92 42.48 62.93
N ASP A 149 -2.63 42.00 64.15
CA ASP A 149 -1.64 40.94 64.38
C ASP A 149 -2.15 39.59 63.85
N VAL A 150 -3.45 39.31 63.98
CA VAL A 150 -4.08 38.12 63.39
C VAL A 150 -4.03 38.19 61.86
N LYS A 151 -4.32 39.36 61.27
CA LYS A 151 -4.20 39.59 59.82
C LYS A 151 -2.74 39.46 59.35
N GLY A 152 -1.78 39.89 60.15
CA GLY A 152 -0.35 39.67 59.91
C GLY A 152 0.00 38.18 59.82
N ALA A 153 -0.43 37.39 60.80
CA ALA A 153 -0.23 35.94 60.81
C ALA A 153 -0.93 35.23 59.64
N GLN A 154 -2.13 35.68 59.27
CA GLN A 154 -2.87 35.15 58.11
C GLN A 154 -2.12 35.44 56.80
N ARG A 155 -1.65 36.68 56.59
CA ARG A 155 -0.88 37.05 55.39
C ARG A 155 0.38 36.19 55.23
N ALA A 156 1.06 35.88 56.33
CA ALA A 156 2.23 35.02 56.33
C ALA A 156 1.89 33.57 55.91
N LEU A 157 0.77 33.02 56.37
CA LEU A 157 0.29 31.71 55.91
C LEU A 157 -0.08 31.73 54.42
N ASP A 158 -0.82 32.76 53.98
CA ASP A 158 -1.25 32.91 52.58
C ASP A 158 -0.05 33.05 51.61
N GLU A 159 1.07 33.62 52.07
CA GLU A 159 2.32 33.70 51.30
C GLU A 159 2.95 32.32 51.11
N ILE A 160 3.01 31.51 52.17
CA ILE A 160 3.52 30.13 52.11
C ILE A 160 2.62 29.27 51.21
N GLU A 161 1.30 29.38 51.36
CA GLU A 161 0.36 28.66 50.49
C GLU A 161 0.49 29.06 49.02
N ARG A 162 0.70 30.35 48.73
CA ARG A 162 0.97 30.82 47.35
C ARG A 162 2.24 30.21 46.78
N LYS A 163 3.32 30.15 47.57
CA LYS A 163 4.58 29.50 47.18
C LYS A 163 4.40 28.00 46.94
N MET A 164 3.57 27.32 47.74
CA MET A 164 3.23 25.91 47.53
C MET A 164 2.42 25.70 46.24
N LYS A 165 1.42 26.53 45.96
CA LYS A 165 0.65 26.48 44.70
C LYS A 165 1.54 26.71 43.48
N LEU A 166 2.52 27.62 43.56
CA LEU A 166 3.52 27.80 42.51
C LEU A 166 4.37 26.53 42.32
N THR A 167 4.81 25.91 43.42
CA THR A 167 5.57 24.66 43.37
C THR A 167 4.76 23.52 42.75
N GLU A 168 3.47 23.43 43.06
CA GLU A 168 2.55 22.45 42.46
C GLU A 168 2.36 22.70 40.96
N PHE A 169 2.20 23.97 40.56
CA PHE A 169 2.12 24.35 39.14
C PHE A 169 3.41 24.01 38.38
N ASP A 170 4.57 24.25 38.98
CA ASP A 170 5.87 23.91 38.41
C ASP A 170 6.04 22.38 38.24
N ASP A 171 5.55 21.58 39.20
CA ASP A 171 5.54 20.11 39.11
C ASP A 171 4.64 19.61 37.96
N GLN A 172 3.43 20.15 37.84
CA GLN A 172 2.51 19.84 36.74
C GLN A 172 3.09 20.22 35.38
N LYS A 173 3.78 21.36 35.31
CA LYS A 173 4.50 21.79 34.11
C LYS A 173 5.64 20.82 33.79
N ALA A 174 6.44 20.42 34.78
CA ALA A 174 7.53 19.48 34.59
C ALA A 174 7.03 18.10 34.11
N GLU A 175 5.88 17.64 34.61
CA GLU A 175 5.22 16.42 34.11
C GLU A 175 4.81 16.56 32.63
N SER A 176 4.19 17.68 32.27
CA SER A 176 3.77 17.95 30.88
C SER A 176 4.97 18.03 29.93
N ASP A 177 6.02 18.77 30.32
CA ASP A 177 7.24 18.91 29.52
C ASP A 177 7.97 17.56 29.36
N THR A 178 8.00 16.75 30.42
CA THR A 178 8.57 15.39 30.39
C THR A 178 7.77 14.48 29.46
N LYS A 179 6.43 14.56 29.51
CA LYS A 179 5.56 13.78 28.61
C LYS A 179 5.84 14.10 27.14
N VAL A 180 5.95 15.38 26.79
CA VAL A 180 6.30 15.81 25.43
C VAL A 180 7.68 15.29 25.02
N ALA A 181 8.67 15.33 25.93
CA ALA A 181 9.99 14.76 25.66
C ALA A 181 9.92 13.25 25.40
N MET A 182 9.11 12.52 26.17
CA MET A 182 8.91 11.08 26.00
C MET A 182 8.23 10.75 24.67
N GLU A 183 7.20 11.48 24.28
CA GLU A 183 6.54 11.34 22.96
C GLU A 183 7.54 11.58 21.82
N ASN A 184 8.41 12.58 21.95
CA ASN A 184 9.47 12.83 20.96
C ASN A 184 10.47 11.66 20.87
N PHE A 185 10.86 11.06 22.00
CA PHE A 185 11.74 9.89 21.98
C PHE A 185 11.05 8.68 21.33
N GLU A 186 9.76 8.49 21.54
CA GLU A 186 8.98 7.43 20.88
C GLU A 186 8.95 7.64 19.36
N LEU A 187 8.70 8.86 18.88
CA LEU A 187 8.74 9.18 17.45
C LEU A 187 10.11 8.91 16.84
N VAL A 188 11.20 9.25 17.54
CA VAL A 188 12.55 8.95 17.08
C VAL A 188 12.77 7.43 17.03
N ARG A 189 12.28 6.69 18.02
CA ARG A 189 12.36 5.22 18.06
C ARG A 189 11.59 4.56 16.91
N GLU A 190 10.43 5.10 16.56
CA GLU A 190 9.66 4.66 15.39
C GLU A 190 10.44 4.89 14.10
N LYS A 191 11.03 6.08 13.92
CA LYS A 191 11.88 6.40 12.76
C LYS A 191 13.14 5.55 12.65
N MET A 192 13.62 5.02 13.77
CA MET A 192 14.75 4.08 13.82
C MET A 192 14.36 2.64 13.40
N ARG A 193 13.09 2.39 13.08
CA ARG A 193 12.59 1.09 12.61
C ARG A 193 11.98 1.24 11.24
N VAL A 194 12.45 0.43 10.29
CA VAL A 194 11.82 0.33 8.98
C VAL A 194 10.80 -0.80 9.02
N VAL A 195 9.53 -0.42 9.03
CA VAL A 195 8.38 -1.33 9.07
C VAL A 195 7.81 -1.59 7.69
N ALA A 196 7.25 -2.77 7.49
CA ALA A 196 6.58 -3.14 6.25
C ALA A 196 5.23 -2.42 6.09
N PRO A 197 5.02 -1.63 5.02
CA PRO A 197 3.77 -0.88 4.83
C PRO A 197 2.59 -1.73 4.34
N PHE A 198 2.84 -2.93 3.79
CA PHE A 198 1.85 -3.85 3.24
C PHE A 198 2.37 -5.28 3.27
N ASP A 199 1.54 -6.27 2.92
CA ASP A 199 1.97 -7.66 2.81
C ASP A 199 2.72 -7.92 1.51
N GLY A 200 3.97 -8.34 1.60
CA GLY A 200 4.86 -8.34 0.45
C GLY A 200 5.94 -9.39 0.49
N THR A 201 6.88 -9.25 -0.45
CA THR A 201 8.08 -10.07 -0.55
C THR A 201 9.24 -9.18 -0.93
N ILE A 202 10.42 -9.48 -0.39
CA ILE A 202 11.64 -8.76 -0.71
C ILE A 202 12.13 -9.24 -2.08
N HIS A 203 12.47 -8.30 -2.96
CA HIS A 203 13.05 -8.61 -4.26
C HIS A 203 14.37 -9.37 -4.10
N ASN A 204 14.74 -10.22 -5.06
CA ASN A 204 15.94 -11.06 -4.95
C ASN A 204 17.21 -10.23 -4.75
N ASP A 205 17.37 -9.14 -5.51
CA ASP A 205 18.48 -8.20 -5.34
C ASP A 205 18.07 -6.98 -4.48
N GLY A 206 17.01 -7.15 -3.69
CA GLY A 206 16.37 -6.07 -2.95
C GLY A 206 16.86 -5.91 -1.52
N ALA A 207 17.76 -6.74 -1.01
CA ALA A 207 18.33 -6.55 0.32
C ALA A 207 19.57 -5.65 0.24
N LEU A 208 19.38 -4.34 0.46
CA LEU A 208 20.42 -3.32 0.26
C LEU A 208 21.21 -2.99 1.55
N THR A 209 20.84 -3.60 2.68
CA THR A 209 21.53 -3.41 3.96
C THR A 209 21.75 -4.72 4.69
N TRP A 210 22.64 -4.72 5.68
CA TRP A 210 23.00 -5.87 6.50
C TRP A 210 23.26 -5.45 7.94
N VAL A 211 23.27 -6.42 8.85
CA VAL A 211 23.58 -6.19 10.27
C VAL A 211 24.98 -5.59 10.41
N GLY A 212 25.07 -4.45 11.08
CA GLY A 212 26.31 -3.71 11.29
C GLY A 212 26.58 -2.60 10.27
N ALA A 213 25.81 -2.52 9.18
CA ALA A 213 25.93 -1.44 8.21
C ALA A 213 25.54 -0.08 8.84
N LEU A 214 26.24 0.98 8.44
CA LEU A 214 25.88 2.36 8.76
C LEU A 214 25.04 2.92 7.62
N ILE A 215 23.84 3.43 7.93
CA ILE A 215 22.95 4.01 6.93
C ILE A 215 22.62 5.46 7.25
N ASN A 216 22.37 6.24 6.20
CA ASN A 216 21.93 7.63 6.30
C ASN A 216 20.40 7.74 6.26
N SER A 217 19.89 8.87 6.74
CA SER A 217 18.48 9.24 6.55
C SER A 217 18.17 9.38 5.05
N GLY A 218 17.06 8.81 4.61
CA GLY A 218 16.62 8.74 3.22
C GLY A 218 17.27 7.63 2.39
N GLN A 219 18.21 6.85 2.96
CA GLN A 219 18.87 5.76 2.24
C GLN A 219 17.94 4.58 2.03
N GLU A 220 17.99 3.98 0.83
CA GLU A 220 17.25 2.77 0.49
C GLU A 220 17.83 1.55 1.22
N VAL A 221 16.96 0.86 1.95
CA VAL A 221 17.32 -0.33 2.74
C VAL A 221 16.80 -1.62 2.11
N ALA A 222 15.63 -1.57 1.47
CA ALA A 222 15.09 -2.74 0.80
C ALA A 222 14.19 -2.42 -0.39
N LYS A 223 14.26 -3.21 -1.47
CA LYS A 223 13.29 -3.19 -2.57
C LYS A 223 12.25 -4.28 -2.36
N VAL A 224 10.99 -3.90 -2.31
CA VAL A 224 9.87 -4.79 -1.97
C VAL A 224 8.72 -4.68 -2.98
N PHE A 225 7.91 -5.73 -3.09
CA PHE A 225 6.72 -5.75 -3.95
C PHE A 225 5.56 -6.46 -3.27
N SER A 226 4.34 -6.09 -3.64
CA SER A 226 3.10 -6.67 -3.08
C SER A 226 2.94 -8.12 -3.50
N ARG A 227 2.34 -8.96 -2.64
CA ARG A 227 1.89 -10.30 -3.03
C ARG A 227 0.64 -10.27 -3.90
N LYS A 228 -0.13 -9.19 -3.86
CA LYS A 228 -1.27 -8.98 -4.76
C LYS A 228 -0.77 -8.87 -6.20
N ARG A 229 -1.50 -9.48 -7.12
CA ARG A 229 -1.19 -9.50 -8.55
C ARG A 229 -2.28 -8.75 -9.30
N VAL A 230 -1.87 -7.90 -10.22
CA VAL A 230 -2.73 -7.17 -11.12
C VAL A 230 -2.44 -7.63 -12.53
N VAL A 231 -3.49 -7.83 -13.31
CA VAL A 231 -3.39 -8.29 -14.68
C VAL A 231 -3.60 -7.10 -15.60
N VAL A 232 -2.58 -6.75 -16.38
CA VAL A 232 -2.61 -5.63 -17.32
C VAL A 232 -2.71 -6.19 -18.73
N ALA A 233 -3.79 -5.84 -19.43
CA ALA A 233 -3.98 -6.20 -20.83
C ALA A 233 -3.47 -5.07 -21.72
N LYS A 234 -2.52 -5.38 -22.60
CA LYS A 234 -2.04 -4.49 -23.66
C LYS A 234 -2.90 -4.71 -24.90
N ILE A 235 -3.61 -3.67 -25.31
CA ILE A 235 -4.48 -3.67 -26.50
C ILE A 235 -3.96 -2.67 -27.53
N SER A 236 -4.21 -2.95 -28.81
CA SER A 236 -3.90 -2.02 -29.90
C SER A 236 -4.73 -0.75 -29.78
N GLU A 237 -4.15 0.40 -30.15
CA GLU A 237 -4.79 1.72 -30.11
C GLU A 237 -6.13 1.73 -30.88
N GLU A 238 -6.17 1.08 -32.05
CA GLU A 238 -7.38 0.96 -32.88
C GLU A 238 -8.55 0.30 -32.14
N SER A 239 -8.26 -0.51 -31.13
CA SER A 239 -9.24 -1.25 -30.36
C SER A 239 -9.56 -0.60 -29.02
N PHE A 240 -8.76 0.37 -28.57
CA PHE A 240 -8.96 1.06 -27.29
C PHE A 240 -10.35 1.71 -27.21
N GLY A 241 -10.79 2.36 -28.29
CA GLY A 241 -12.11 3.01 -28.37
C GLY A 241 -13.30 2.05 -28.26
N ARG A 242 -13.09 0.73 -28.42
CA ARG A 242 -14.15 -0.29 -28.33
C ARG A 242 -14.28 -0.91 -26.94
N VAL A 243 -13.28 -0.77 -26.06
CA VAL A 243 -13.25 -1.40 -24.73
C VAL A 243 -13.91 -0.50 -23.69
N ARG A 244 -14.74 -1.08 -22.82
CA ARG A 244 -15.40 -0.36 -21.72
C ARG A 244 -15.15 -1.04 -20.37
N VAL A 245 -15.12 -0.25 -19.31
CA VAL A 245 -15.12 -0.75 -17.92
C VAL A 245 -16.39 -1.59 -17.70
N GLY A 246 -16.24 -2.73 -17.04
CA GLY A 246 -17.31 -3.70 -16.79
C GLY A 246 -17.50 -4.74 -17.91
N GLN A 247 -16.75 -4.64 -19.02
CA GLN A 247 -16.83 -5.63 -20.10
C GLN A 247 -16.21 -6.97 -19.68
N VAL A 248 -16.89 -8.07 -20.03
CA VAL A 248 -16.40 -9.42 -19.79
C VAL A 248 -15.19 -9.68 -20.68
N ALA A 249 -14.13 -10.22 -20.09
CA ALA A 249 -12.90 -10.59 -20.75
C ALA A 249 -12.55 -12.05 -20.40
N ARG A 250 -11.80 -12.71 -21.28
CA ARG A 250 -11.23 -14.02 -21.03
C ARG A 250 -9.72 -13.95 -21.16
N ILE A 251 -9.02 -14.27 -20.09
CA ILE A 251 -7.56 -14.25 -20.03
C ILE A 251 -7.04 -15.67 -20.17
N ARG A 252 -5.97 -15.84 -20.95
CA ARG A 252 -5.22 -17.10 -20.99
C ARG A 252 -3.78 -16.82 -20.62
N LEU A 253 -3.30 -17.48 -19.57
CA LEU A 253 -1.92 -17.37 -19.10
C LEU A 253 -1.10 -18.52 -19.68
N LEU A 254 0.08 -18.21 -20.21
CA LEU A 254 0.96 -19.21 -20.85
C LEU A 254 1.36 -20.33 -19.90
N THR A 255 1.53 -20.02 -18.61
CA THR A 255 1.90 -20.99 -17.56
C THR A 255 0.83 -22.05 -17.30
N TYR A 256 -0.42 -21.80 -17.67
CA TYR A 256 -1.57 -22.68 -17.42
C TYR A 256 -2.15 -23.29 -18.71
N GLY A 257 -1.43 -23.22 -19.83
CA GLY A 257 -1.79 -23.88 -21.09
C GLY A 257 -3.12 -23.40 -21.68
N THR A 258 -4.12 -24.29 -21.70
CA THR A 258 -5.45 -24.04 -22.29
C THR A 258 -6.47 -23.49 -21.31
N GLN A 259 -6.13 -23.36 -20.02
CA GLN A 259 -7.05 -22.84 -19.02
C GLN A 259 -7.32 -21.35 -19.25
N GLY A 260 -8.58 -21.03 -19.54
CA GLY A 260 -9.09 -19.66 -19.58
C GLY A 260 -9.57 -19.22 -18.20
N PHE A 261 -9.27 -17.99 -17.83
CA PHE A 261 -9.79 -17.33 -16.65
C PHE A 261 -10.80 -16.27 -17.11
N ASP A 262 -12.03 -16.38 -16.65
CA ASP A 262 -13.03 -15.35 -16.87
C ASP A 262 -12.70 -14.14 -15.98
N ALA A 263 -12.80 -12.95 -16.56
CA ALA A 263 -12.43 -11.69 -15.91
C ALA A 263 -13.33 -10.55 -16.40
N THR A 264 -13.19 -9.40 -15.75
CA THR A 264 -13.92 -8.19 -16.11
C THR A 264 -12.94 -7.03 -16.17
N VAL A 265 -13.10 -6.14 -17.14
CA VAL A 265 -12.31 -4.91 -17.24
C VAL A 265 -12.64 -4.02 -16.04
N SER A 266 -11.69 -3.85 -15.11
CA SER A 266 -11.87 -3.03 -13.91
C SER A 266 -11.61 -1.55 -14.17
N GLU A 267 -10.61 -1.24 -14.98
CA GLU A 267 -10.13 0.12 -15.20
C GLU A 267 -9.46 0.23 -16.58
N LEU A 268 -9.53 1.43 -17.17
CA LEU A 268 -8.82 1.78 -18.40
C LEU A 268 -7.73 2.78 -18.04
N LEU A 269 -6.46 2.38 -18.19
CA LEU A 269 -5.34 3.27 -17.95
C LEU A 269 -5.26 4.29 -19.11
N PRO A 270 -5.29 5.60 -18.83
CA PRO A 270 -5.29 6.63 -19.88
C PRO A 270 -3.90 6.86 -20.50
N THR A 271 -2.85 6.30 -19.89
CA THR A 271 -1.48 6.46 -20.34
C THR A 271 -1.13 5.36 -21.33
N ALA A 272 -0.69 5.74 -22.54
CA ALA A 272 -0.05 4.81 -23.45
C ALA A 272 1.34 4.46 -22.91
N ASP A 273 1.67 3.17 -22.91
CA ASP A 273 3.03 2.71 -22.63
C ASP A 273 3.88 2.98 -23.88
N ASP A 274 4.77 3.96 -23.84
CA ASP A 274 5.67 4.33 -24.96
C ASP A 274 6.71 3.24 -25.30
N ALA A 275 6.66 2.08 -24.64
CA ALA A 275 7.55 0.96 -24.89
C ALA A 275 6.92 -0.08 -25.84
N GLN A 276 6.97 0.21 -27.15
CA GLN A 276 7.60 -0.64 -28.20
C GLN A 276 7.36 -0.10 -29.61
#